data_AF-A0A2J7RSH8-F1
#
_entry.id   AF-A0A2J7RSH8-F1
#
_cell.length_a   1.000
_cell.length_b   1.000
_cell.length_c   1.000
_cell.angle_alpha   90.00
_cell.angle_beta   90.00
_cell.angle_gamma   90.00
#
_symmetry.space_group_name_H-M   'P 1'
#
loop_
_entity.id
_entity.type
_entity.pdbx_description
1 polymer ?
#
loop_
_entity_poly.entity_id
_entity_poly.type
_entity_poly.pdbx_seq_one_letter_code
_entity_poly.pdbx_strand_id
1 'polypeptide(L)'
;MDNDDAKYYNEQIRHFEENSDSMTNLLKQQLSEVKSTLGAINETLSDTEYIKEVVKMGLSQIKACVESVISNTTRVTDALADKITEESHIARVNEALNTVQRSLHIVIVSIINARKGTLQPQVVPPSLLMDALTRSFPSFPKESMTPFPLSKDSINLLLKICDIRVHVYLSGGILGYVVELPLVNRGNFKILKMTPIPVGLDLNKFLYIDTLNPCCPLIKQDNIA
;
A
#
# COMPACT_ATOMS: atom_id res chain seq x y z
N MET A 1 -39.15 79.74 97.11
CA MET A 1 -38.06 79.10 96.36
C MET A 1 -36.92 78.98 97.33
N ASP A 2 -36.62 77.75 97.73
CA ASP A 2 -35.58 77.46 98.71
C ASP A 2 -34.21 77.36 98.01
N ASN A 3 -33.13 77.60 98.74
CA ASN A 3 -31.76 77.55 98.22
C ASN A 3 -31.42 76.19 97.57
N ASP A 4 -32.07 75.12 98.02
CA ASP A 4 -31.91 73.77 97.48
C ASP A 4 -32.50 73.60 96.07
N ASP A 5 -33.61 74.29 95.75
CA ASP A 5 -34.20 74.25 94.40
C ASP A 5 -33.27 74.92 93.38
N ALA A 6 -32.69 76.07 93.76
CA ALA A 6 -31.74 76.81 92.92
C ALA A 6 -30.47 76.00 92.68
N LYS A 7 -29.97 75.28 93.69
CA LYS A 7 -28.84 74.36 93.56
C LYS A 7 -29.16 73.19 92.64
N TYR A 8 -30.34 72.58 92.78
CA TYR A 8 -30.78 71.46 91.96
C TYR A 8 -30.87 71.83 90.48
N TYR A 9 -31.49 72.97 90.13
CA TYR A 9 -31.58 73.40 88.74
C TYR A 9 -30.20 73.76 88.16
N ASN A 10 -29.32 74.36 88.95
CA ASN A 10 -27.97 74.70 88.49
C ASN A 10 -27.11 73.44 88.22
N GLU A 11 -27.26 72.40 89.06
CA GLU A 11 -26.61 71.10 88.84
C GLU A 11 -27.14 70.42 87.57
N GLN A 12 -28.45 70.49 87.31
CA GLN A 12 -29.06 69.92 86.11
C GLN A 12 -28.68 70.67 84.83
N ILE A 13 -28.56 72.01 84.89
CA ILE A 13 -28.04 72.82 83.78
C ILE A 13 -26.60 72.43 83.48
N ARG A 14 -25.74 72.31 84.52
CA ARG A 14 -24.35 71.90 84.34
C ARG A 14 -24.24 70.49 83.76
N HIS A 15 -25.04 69.54 84.27
CA HIS A 15 -25.10 68.19 83.70
C HIS A 15 -25.57 68.21 82.24
N PHE A 16 -26.52 69.06 81.89
CA PHE A 16 -27.00 69.18 80.52
C PHE A 16 -25.92 69.77 79.59
N GLU A 17 -25.18 70.78 80.05
CA GLU A 17 -24.06 71.39 79.32
C GLU A 17 -22.91 70.40 79.11
N GLU A 18 -22.47 69.71 80.18
CA GLU A 18 -21.43 68.67 80.11
C GLU A 18 -21.84 67.52 79.17
N ASN A 19 -23.11 67.12 79.21
CA ASN A 19 -23.63 66.06 78.35
C ASN A 19 -23.78 66.53 76.89
N SER A 20 -24.08 67.82 76.66
CA SER A 20 -24.12 68.43 75.32
C SER A 20 -22.72 68.53 74.70
N ASP A 21 -21.72 68.90 75.49
CA ASP A 21 -20.32 68.93 75.05
C ASP A 21 -19.80 67.53 74.75
N SER A 22 -20.11 66.56 75.61
CA SER A 22 -19.79 65.14 75.40
C SER A 22 -20.43 64.59 74.11
N MET A 23 -21.72 64.87 73.89
CA MET A 23 -22.43 64.50 72.66
C MET A 23 -21.80 65.17 71.43
N THR A 24 -21.44 66.44 71.53
CA THR A 24 -20.80 67.18 70.43
C THR A 24 -19.45 66.58 70.06
N ASN A 25 -18.65 66.17 71.06
CA ASN A 25 -17.37 65.52 70.84
C ASN A 25 -17.53 64.12 70.22
N LEU A 26 -18.51 63.34 70.68
CA LEU A 26 -18.87 62.05 70.06
C LEU A 26 -19.30 62.22 68.60
N LEU A 27 -20.13 63.21 68.29
CA LEU A 27 -20.56 63.51 66.92
C LEU A 27 -19.39 63.90 66.02
N LYS A 28 -18.44 64.71 66.52
CA LYS A 28 -17.22 65.05 65.78
C LYS A 28 -16.37 63.81 65.50
N GLN A 29 -16.23 62.92 66.48
CA GLN A 29 -15.49 61.68 66.32
C GLN A 29 -16.15 60.77 65.29
N GLN A 30 -17.48 60.57 65.39
CA GLN A 30 -18.26 59.79 64.42
C GLN A 30 -18.16 60.38 63.01
N LEU A 31 -18.18 61.70 62.86
CA LEU A 31 -18.03 62.36 61.55
C LEU A 31 -16.63 62.15 60.96
N SER A 32 -15.60 62.14 61.82
CA SER A 32 -14.22 61.83 61.42
C SER A 32 -14.07 60.36 60.99
N GLU A 33 -14.68 59.43 61.73
CA GLU A 33 -14.71 58.00 61.39
C GLU A 33 -15.41 57.78 60.04
N VAL A 34 -16.62 58.33 59.86
CA VAL A 34 -17.37 58.26 58.60
C VAL A 34 -16.56 58.83 57.44
N LYS A 35 -15.90 59.97 57.62
CA LYS A 35 -15.05 60.58 56.60
C LYS A 35 -13.88 59.66 56.21
N SER A 36 -13.25 59.02 57.18
CA SER A 36 -12.17 58.05 56.95
C SER A 36 -12.69 56.83 56.17
N THR A 37 -13.84 56.27 56.59
CA THR A 37 -14.49 55.15 55.88
C THR A 37 -14.84 55.53 54.45
N LEU A 38 -15.36 56.74 54.20
CA LEU A 38 -15.67 57.21 52.85
C LEU A 38 -14.40 57.32 51.98
N GLY A 39 -13.29 57.77 52.57
CA GLY A 39 -11.98 57.80 51.92
C GLY A 39 -11.51 56.40 51.51
N ALA A 40 -11.55 55.45 52.43
CA ALA A 40 -11.19 54.06 52.17
C ALA A 40 -12.09 53.39 51.11
N ILE A 41 -13.40 53.69 51.12
CA ILE A 41 -14.34 53.23 50.08
C ILE A 41 -13.97 53.82 48.73
N ASN A 42 -13.63 55.10 48.67
CA ASN A 42 -13.24 55.76 47.42
C ASN A 42 -11.94 55.17 46.84
N GLU A 43 -10.95 54.90 47.69
CA GLU A 43 -9.71 54.20 47.29
C GLU A 43 -10.03 52.79 46.77
N THR A 44 -10.84 52.01 47.50
CA THR A 44 -11.25 50.66 47.08
C THR A 44 -11.98 50.67 45.73
N LEU A 45 -12.83 51.67 45.48
CA LEU A 45 -13.55 51.80 44.22
C LEU A 45 -12.60 52.09 43.06
N SER A 46 -11.63 53.00 43.27
CA SER A 46 -10.58 53.31 42.31
C SER A 46 -9.73 52.08 41.98
N ASP A 47 -9.32 51.32 43.00
CA ASP A 47 -8.56 50.08 42.82
C ASP A 47 -9.37 49.03 42.06
N THR A 48 -10.68 48.93 42.34
CA THR A 48 -11.58 48.01 41.65
C THR A 48 -11.73 48.36 40.17
N GLU A 49 -11.85 49.65 39.82
CA GLU A 49 -11.88 50.10 38.43
C GLU A 49 -10.56 49.80 37.71
N TYR A 50 -9.42 50.05 38.37
CA TYR A 50 -8.12 49.72 37.81
C TYR A 50 -7.97 48.21 37.56
N ILE A 51 -8.33 47.37 38.54
CA ILE A 51 -8.30 45.91 38.40
C ILE A 51 -9.19 45.46 37.22
N LYS A 52 -10.38 46.04 37.08
CA LYS A 52 -11.29 45.71 35.97
C LYS A 52 -10.65 45.98 34.61
N GLU A 53 -9.97 47.11 34.43
CA GLU A 53 -9.31 47.41 33.16
C GLU A 53 -8.10 46.50 32.90
N VAL A 54 -7.31 46.19 33.92
CA VAL A 54 -6.20 45.22 33.80
C VAL A 54 -6.72 43.84 33.41
N VAL A 55 -7.80 43.35 34.05
CA VAL A 55 -8.43 42.07 33.72
C VAL A 55 -8.97 42.07 32.29
N LYS A 56 -9.66 43.14 31.88
CA LYS A 56 -10.20 43.27 30.51
C LYS A 56 -9.10 43.26 29.45
N MET A 57 -7.98 43.94 29.71
CA MET A 57 -6.82 43.93 28.84
C MET A 57 -6.19 42.53 28.78
N GLY A 58 -6.01 41.87 29.93
CA GLY A 58 -5.51 40.50 30.00
C GLY A 58 -6.38 39.50 29.24
N LEU A 59 -7.70 39.58 29.39
CA LEU A 59 -8.65 38.75 28.64
C LEU A 59 -8.58 39.00 27.13
N SER A 60 -8.38 40.26 26.72
CA SER A 60 -8.24 40.62 25.30
C SER A 60 -6.95 40.04 24.71
N GLN A 61 -5.85 40.07 25.46
CA GLN A 61 -4.58 39.46 25.05
C GLN A 61 -4.67 37.93 24.98
N ILE A 62 -5.31 37.30 25.97
CA ILE A 62 -5.56 35.85 25.96
C ILE A 62 -6.39 35.47 24.73
N LYS A 63 -7.46 36.21 24.44
CA LYS A 63 -8.30 35.99 23.27
C LYS A 63 -7.48 36.06 21.97
N ALA A 64 -6.68 37.11 21.79
CA ALA A 64 -5.84 37.27 20.60
C ALA A 64 -4.81 36.13 20.47
N CYS A 65 -4.23 35.69 21.59
CA CYS A 65 -3.30 34.56 21.63
C CYS A 65 -4.00 33.26 21.20
N VAL A 66 -5.19 32.97 21.75
CA VAL A 66 -5.98 31.79 21.40
C VAL A 66 -6.37 31.79 19.93
N GLU A 67 -6.84 32.92 19.39
CA GLU A 67 -7.18 33.06 17.97
C GLU A 67 -5.96 32.84 17.07
N SER A 68 -4.79 33.37 17.45
CA SER A 68 -3.53 33.13 16.74
C SER A 68 -3.14 31.65 16.77
N VAL A 69 -3.24 30.98 17.92
CA VAL A 69 -2.90 29.55 18.05
C VAL A 69 -3.85 28.69 17.21
N ILE A 70 -5.15 28.97 17.25
CA ILE A 70 -6.14 28.26 16.43
C ILE A 70 -5.79 28.43 14.95
N SER A 71 -5.59 29.66 14.48
CA SER A 71 -5.30 29.92 13.07
C SER A 71 -4.03 29.23 12.58
N ASN A 72 -2.95 29.26 13.39
CA ASN A 72 -1.71 28.55 13.07
C ASN A 72 -1.89 27.05 13.07
N THR A 73 -2.62 26.51 14.04
CA THR A 73 -2.90 25.07 14.14
C THR A 73 -3.70 24.60 12.93
N THR A 74 -4.73 25.34 12.52
CA THR A 74 -5.51 25.03 11.32
C THR A 74 -4.61 25.01 10.08
N ARG A 75 -3.78 26.04 9.88
CA ARG A 75 -2.85 26.10 8.74
C ARG A 75 -1.87 24.93 8.70
N VAL A 76 -1.31 24.55 9.85
CA VAL A 76 -0.39 23.40 9.95
C VAL A 76 -1.12 22.09 9.68
N THR A 77 -2.35 21.96 10.16
CA THR A 77 -3.17 20.76 9.96
C THR A 77 -3.56 20.60 8.50
N ASP A 78 -3.95 21.68 7.84
CA ASP A 78 -4.29 21.68 6.40
C ASP A 78 -3.05 21.33 5.56
N ALA A 79 -1.91 21.96 5.83
CA ALA A 79 -0.65 21.65 5.14
C ALA A 79 -0.21 20.19 5.35
N LEU A 80 -0.47 19.62 6.54
CA LEU A 80 -0.21 18.22 6.81
C LEU A 80 -1.15 17.30 6.01
N ALA A 81 -2.43 17.66 5.91
CA ALA A 81 -3.39 16.91 5.11
C ALA A 81 -2.98 16.89 3.62
N ASP A 82 -2.59 18.04 3.07
CA ASP A 82 -2.09 18.16 1.70
C ASP A 82 -0.85 17.27 1.48
N LYS A 83 0.11 17.32 2.41
CA LYS A 83 1.31 16.49 2.34
C LYS A 83 0.98 14.99 2.36
N ILE A 84 0.05 14.55 3.21
CA ILE A 84 -0.38 13.14 3.26
C ILE A 84 -1.01 12.73 1.93
N THR A 85 -1.83 13.58 1.32
CA THR A 85 -2.43 13.30 0.01
C THR A 85 -1.38 13.18 -1.09
N GLU A 86 -0.39 14.07 -1.11
CA GLU A 86 0.72 14.02 -2.08
C GLU A 86 1.54 12.73 -1.94
N GLU A 87 1.95 12.39 -0.72
CA GLU A 87 2.68 11.15 -0.43
C GLU A 87 1.88 9.90 -0.81
N SER A 88 0.55 9.92 -0.59
CA SER A 88 -0.33 8.84 -1.01
C SER A 88 -0.33 8.67 -2.54
N HIS A 89 -0.36 9.76 -3.30
CA HIS A 89 -0.27 9.70 -4.76
C HIS A 89 1.09 9.18 -5.23
N ILE A 90 2.19 9.60 -4.61
CA ILE A 90 3.54 9.10 -4.90
C ILE A 90 3.61 7.59 -4.66
N ALA A 91 3.07 7.10 -3.54
CA ALA A 91 3.02 5.68 -3.24
C ALA A 91 2.26 4.87 -4.31
N ARG A 92 1.09 5.36 -4.75
CA ARG A 92 0.31 4.72 -5.83
C ARG A 92 1.05 4.70 -7.16
N VAL A 93 1.73 5.79 -7.52
CA VAL A 93 2.55 5.83 -8.74
C VAL A 93 3.69 4.82 -8.67
N ASN A 94 4.36 4.71 -7.52
CA ASN A 94 5.43 3.73 -7.33
C ASN A 94 4.93 2.29 -7.42
N GLU A 95 3.75 1.99 -6.87
CA GLU A 95 3.11 0.68 -7.01
C GLU A 95 2.79 0.35 -8.47
N ALA A 96 2.21 1.32 -9.20
CA ALA A 96 1.92 1.17 -10.62
C ALA A 96 3.19 0.95 -11.43
N LEU A 97 4.25 1.73 -11.18
CA LEU A 97 5.54 1.60 -11.85
C LEU A 97 6.17 0.22 -11.60
N ASN A 98 6.15 -0.24 -10.35
CA ASN A 98 6.63 -1.58 -9.98
C ASN A 98 5.85 -2.68 -10.71
N THR A 99 4.54 -2.49 -10.87
CA THR A 99 3.69 -3.43 -11.61
C THR A 99 4.06 -3.46 -13.09
N VAL A 100 4.21 -2.30 -13.73
CA VAL A 100 4.65 -2.21 -15.13
C VAL A 100 6.03 -2.83 -15.32
N GLN A 101 6.97 -2.56 -14.42
CA GLN A 101 8.32 -3.12 -14.47
C GLN A 101 8.29 -4.66 -14.38
N ARG A 102 7.47 -5.23 -13.51
CA ARG A 102 7.26 -6.69 -13.43
C ARG A 102 6.66 -7.24 -14.72
N SER A 103 5.64 -6.59 -15.28
CA SER A 103 5.02 -7.01 -16.55
C SER A 103 6.03 -6.98 -17.71
N LEU A 104 6.83 -5.91 -17.81
CA LEU A 104 7.89 -5.80 -18.82
C LEU A 104 8.95 -6.90 -18.64
N HIS A 105 9.38 -7.16 -17.40
CA HIS A 105 10.32 -8.23 -17.12
C HIS A 105 9.77 -9.59 -17.55
N ILE A 106 8.50 -9.89 -17.28
CA ILE A 106 7.84 -11.13 -17.74
C ILE A 106 7.87 -11.22 -19.27
N VAL A 107 7.52 -10.15 -19.99
CA VAL A 107 7.53 -10.14 -21.47
C VAL A 107 8.94 -10.36 -22.01
N ILE A 108 9.95 -9.66 -21.47
CA ILE A 108 11.35 -9.79 -21.88
C ILE A 108 11.86 -11.23 -21.65
N VAL A 109 11.66 -11.78 -20.45
CA VAL A 109 12.06 -13.15 -20.12
C VAL A 109 11.34 -14.14 -21.04
N SER A 110 10.06 -13.90 -21.34
CA SER A 110 9.28 -14.75 -22.23
C SER A 110 9.82 -14.74 -23.66
N ILE A 111 10.26 -13.59 -24.17
CA ILE A 111 10.90 -13.47 -25.49
C ILE A 111 12.28 -14.14 -25.50
N ILE A 112 13.06 -14.04 -24.43
CA ILE A 112 14.37 -14.70 -24.32
C ILE A 112 14.20 -16.23 -24.29
N ASN A 113 13.29 -16.74 -23.48
CA ASN A 113 13.03 -18.18 -23.36
C ASN A 113 12.46 -18.73 -24.66
N ALA A 114 11.53 -18.01 -25.28
CA ALA A 114 11.01 -18.26 -26.60
C ALA A 114 12.08 -18.45 -27.67
N ARG A 115 13.07 -17.55 -27.74
CA ARG A 115 14.20 -17.65 -28.68
C ARG A 115 15.08 -18.88 -28.45
N LYS A 116 15.06 -19.43 -27.23
CA LYS A 116 15.76 -20.67 -26.86
C LYS A 116 14.89 -21.92 -27.04
N GLY A 117 13.70 -21.79 -27.61
CA GLY A 117 12.75 -22.89 -27.75
C GLY A 117 12.05 -23.31 -26.46
N THR A 118 12.05 -22.46 -25.43
CA THR A 118 11.44 -22.75 -24.12
C THR A 118 10.22 -21.87 -23.89
N LEU A 119 9.09 -22.45 -23.50
CA LEU A 119 7.91 -21.68 -23.08
C LEU A 119 8.08 -21.12 -21.67
N GLN A 120 7.69 -19.86 -21.47
CA GLN A 120 7.55 -19.27 -20.14
C GLN A 120 6.17 -19.66 -19.57
N PRO A 121 6.09 -20.49 -18.51
CA PRO A 121 4.81 -20.95 -17.97
C PRO A 121 3.93 -19.83 -17.40
N GLN A 122 4.54 -18.70 -17.03
CA GLN A 122 3.83 -17.51 -16.54
C GLN A 122 3.03 -16.79 -17.65
N VAL A 123 3.39 -16.99 -18.93
CA VAL A 123 2.69 -16.40 -20.08
C VAL A 123 1.81 -17.41 -20.78
N VAL A 124 2.31 -18.64 -20.96
CA VAL A 124 1.54 -19.74 -21.54
C VAL A 124 1.52 -20.90 -20.55
N PRO A 125 0.47 -20.97 -19.70
CA PRO A 125 0.33 -22.08 -18.76
C PRO A 125 0.19 -23.41 -19.52
N PRO A 126 0.76 -24.52 -19.00
CA PRO A 126 0.67 -25.81 -19.67
C PRO A 126 -0.78 -26.32 -19.85
N SER A 127 -1.69 -25.93 -18.97
CA SER A 127 -3.14 -26.21 -19.10
C SER A 127 -3.74 -25.55 -20.34
N LEU A 128 -3.39 -24.29 -20.60
CA LEU A 128 -3.85 -23.54 -21.77
C LEU A 128 -3.38 -24.22 -23.06
N LEU A 129 -2.14 -24.71 -23.08
CA LEU A 129 -1.59 -25.43 -24.23
C LEU A 129 -2.30 -26.79 -24.44
N MET A 130 -2.57 -27.53 -23.36
CA MET A 130 -3.31 -28.79 -23.43
C MET A 130 -4.74 -28.59 -23.94
N ASP A 131 -5.42 -27.54 -23.47
CA ASP A 131 -6.78 -27.19 -23.92
C ASP A 131 -6.79 -26.74 -25.38
N ALA A 132 -5.76 -26.01 -25.83
CA ALA A 132 -5.61 -25.64 -27.23
C ALA A 132 -5.41 -26.88 -28.11
N LEU A 133 -4.52 -27.79 -27.74
CA LEU A 133 -4.26 -29.02 -28.49
C LEU A 133 -5.46 -29.95 -28.55
N THR A 134 -6.18 -30.10 -27.44
CA THR A 134 -7.40 -30.91 -27.38
C THR A 134 -8.48 -30.35 -28.32
N ARG A 135 -8.62 -29.02 -28.38
CA ARG A 135 -9.53 -28.36 -29.34
C ARG A 135 -9.08 -28.48 -30.79
N SER A 136 -7.77 -28.50 -31.04
CA SER A 136 -7.19 -28.63 -32.38
C SER A 136 -7.11 -30.07 -32.89
N PHE A 137 -7.32 -31.07 -32.03
CA PHE A 137 -7.25 -32.49 -32.39
C PHE A 137 -8.10 -32.88 -33.61
N PRO A 138 -9.35 -32.39 -33.80
CA PRO A 138 -10.15 -32.70 -34.99
C PRO A 138 -9.55 -32.17 -36.30
N SER A 139 -8.65 -31.20 -36.24
CA SER A 139 -7.97 -30.61 -37.40
C SER A 139 -6.69 -31.37 -37.79
N PHE A 140 -6.31 -32.40 -37.02
CA PHE A 140 -5.11 -33.18 -37.33
C PHE A 140 -5.34 -34.08 -38.57
N PRO A 141 -4.28 -34.39 -39.33
CA PRO A 141 -4.37 -35.31 -40.46
C PRO A 141 -5.01 -36.66 -40.08
N LYS A 142 -5.84 -37.23 -40.96
CA LYS A 142 -6.74 -38.39 -40.70
C LYS A 142 -6.04 -39.70 -40.29
N GLU A 143 -4.71 -39.79 -40.39
CA GLU A 143 -3.92 -40.97 -40.01
C GLU A 143 -2.84 -40.66 -38.96
N SER A 144 -2.90 -39.46 -38.40
CA SER A 144 -1.94 -38.97 -37.43
C SER A 144 -2.49 -39.04 -36.00
N MET A 145 -1.62 -39.30 -35.05
CA MET A 145 -1.91 -39.30 -33.63
C MET A 145 -0.89 -38.51 -32.84
N THR A 146 -1.28 -38.06 -31.67
CA THR A 146 -0.35 -37.51 -30.70
C THR A 146 0.53 -38.61 -30.10
N PRO A 147 1.80 -38.33 -29.78
CA PRO A 147 2.72 -39.30 -29.20
C PRO A 147 2.41 -39.62 -27.73
N PHE A 148 1.49 -38.86 -27.13
CA PHE A 148 0.99 -39.03 -25.76
C PHE A 148 -0.54 -38.79 -25.74
N PRO A 149 -1.26 -39.35 -24.76
CA PRO A 149 -2.68 -39.05 -24.61
C PRO A 149 -2.89 -37.59 -24.21
N LEU A 150 -3.88 -36.94 -24.81
CA LEU A 150 -4.28 -35.56 -24.48
C LEU A 150 -5.10 -35.55 -23.18
N SER A 151 -4.43 -35.80 -22.07
CA SER A 151 -5.00 -35.79 -20.72
C SER A 151 -4.20 -34.88 -19.79
N LYS A 152 -4.81 -34.42 -18.69
CA LYS A 152 -4.13 -33.59 -17.68
C LYS A 152 -2.88 -34.26 -17.09
N ASP A 153 -2.87 -35.58 -17.01
CA ASP A 153 -1.75 -36.36 -16.48
C ASP A 153 -0.52 -36.35 -17.41
N SER A 154 -0.72 -36.01 -18.69
CA SER A 154 0.32 -36.05 -19.72
C SER A 154 0.92 -34.67 -20.04
N ILE A 155 0.57 -33.63 -19.27
CA ILE A 155 1.06 -32.25 -19.46
C ILE A 155 2.60 -32.18 -19.41
N ASN A 156 3.24 -32.99 -18.57
CA ASN A 156 4.69 -33.02 -18.46
C ASN A 156 5.36 -33.60 -19.72
N LEU A 157 4.69 -34.49 -20.45
CA LEU A 157 5.19 -35.05 -21.71
C LEU A 157 5.08 -34.03 -22.83
N LEU A 158 4.00 -33.25 -22.84
CA LEU A 158 3.77 -32.16 -23.77
C LEU A 158 4.94 -31.15 -23.77
N LEU A 159 5.39 -30.71 -22.59
CA LEU A 159 6.50 -29.77 -22.44
C LEU A 159 7.87 -30.35 -22.82
N LYS A 160 8.03 -31.67 -22.79
CA LYS A 160 9.29 -32.35 -23.12
C LYS A 160 9.42 -32.67 -24.61
N ILE A 161 8.30 -32.94 -25.26
CA ILE A 161 8.26 -33.49 -26.63
C ILE A 161 7.99 -32.40 -27.67
N CYS A 162 7.29 -31.33 -27.30
CA CYS A 162 7.05 -30.24 -28.24
C CYS A 162 8.29 -29.36 -28.39
N ASP A 163 8.66 -29.10 -29.63
CA ASP A 163 9.57 -28.01 -29.94
C ASP A 163 8.74 -26.73 -30.05
N ILE A 164 9.14 -25.69 -29.35
CA ILE A 164 8.43 -24.42 -29.38
C ILE A 164 9.22 -23.46 -30.24
N ARG A 165 8.59 -22.96 -31.29
CA ARG A 165 9.17 -21.93 -32.15
C ARG A 165 8.40 -20.66 -32.01
N VAL A 166 9.11 -19.60 -31.64
CA VAL A 166 8.47 -18.29 -31.51
C VAL A 166 8.64 -17.51 -32.80
N HIS A 167 7.56 -17.47 -33.56
CA HIS A 167 7.38 -16.46 -34.59
C HIS A 167 6.79 -15.22 -33.91
N VAL A 168 7.64 -14.22 -33.67
CA VAL A 168 7.19 -12.93 -33.17
C VAL A 168 6.41 -12.24 -34.30
N TYR A 169 5.12 -12.51 -34.37
CA TYR A 169 4.18 -11.75 -35.20
C TYR A 169 3.95 -10.39 -34.52
N LEU A 170 4.95 -9.51 -34.57
CA LEU A 170 4.82 -8.11 -34.16
C LEU A 170 3.95 -7.36 -35.18
N SER A 171 2.68 -7.72 -35.27
CA SER A 171 1.65 -7.00 -36.02
C SER A 171 0.49 -6.73 -35.07
N GLY A 172 0.35 -5.48 -34.63
CA GLY A 172 -0.70 -5.07 -33.70
C GLY A 172 -0.44 -5.32 -32.21
N GLY A 173 0.81 -5.58 -31.80
CA GLY A 173 1.18 -5.69 -30.38
C GLY A 173 0.90 -7.05 -29.73
N ILE A 174 0.69 -8.10 -30.52
CA ILE A 174 0.43 -9.46 -30.04
C ILE A 174 1.71 -10.31 -30.14
N LEU A 175 2.09 -10.99 -29.06
CA LEU A 175 3.17 -11.98 -29.08
C LEU A 175 2.59 -13.37 -29.39
N GLY A 176 2.84 -13.87 -30.59
CA GLY A 176 2.42 -15.20 -31.02
C GLY A 176 3.44 -16.29 -30.69
N TYR A 177 2.97 -17.47 -30.33
CA TYR A 177 3.77 -18.68 -30.15
C TYR A 177 3.31 -19.74 -31.15
N VAL A 178 4.25 -20.41 -31.83
CA VAL A 178 3.97 -21.56 -32.69
C VAL A 178 4.56 -22.79 -32.03
N VAL A 179 3.72 -23.76 -31.71
CA VAL A 179 4.14 -25.00 -31.07
C VAL A 179 4.15 -26.09 -32.12
N GLU A 180 5.33 -26.66 -32.38
CA GLU A 180 5.49 -27.80 -33.28
C GLU A 180 5.30 -29.08 -32.46
N LEU A 181 4.16 -29.73 -32.66
CA LEU A 181 3.86 -31.02 -32.04
C LEU A 181 4.20 -32.13 -33.04
N PRO A 182 5.19 -33.01 -32.75
CA PRO A 182 5.44 -34.16 -33.60
C PRO A 182 4.24 -35.11 -33.54
N LEU A 183 3.70 -35.45 -34.71
CA LEU A 183 2.61 -36.43 -34.84
C LEU A 183 3.16 -37.78 -35.29
N VAL A 184 2.54 -38.86 -34.80
CA VAL A 184 2.89 -40.24 -35.13
C VAL A 184 1.90 -40.77 -36.16
N ASN A 185 2.39 -41.35 -37.25
CA ASN A 185 1.55 -41.95 -38.28
C ASN A 185 1.16 -43.38 -37.88
N ARG A 186 -0.12 -43.73 -38.03
CA ARG A 186 -0.66 -45.10 -37.87
C ARG A 186 -0.53 -45.97 -39.11
N GLY A 187 0.02 -45.45 -40.21
CA GLY A 187 0.19 -46.20 -41.45
C GLY A 187 0.85 -47.56 -41.23
N ASN A 188 0.27 -48.60 -41.84
CA ASN A 188 0.93 -49.90 -41.92
C ASN A 188 2.15 -49.77 -42.82
N PHE A 189 3.33 -49.69 -42.21
CA PHE A 189 4.58 -49.68 -42.97
C PHE A 189 4.85 -51.07 -43.52
N LYS A 190 4.81 -51.23 -44.85
CA LYS A 190 5.44 -52.38 -45.48
C LYS A 190 6.94 -52.23 -45.31
N ILE A 191 7.53 -53.03 -44.42
CA ILE A 191 8.98 -53.17 -44.33
C ILE A 191 9.43 -53.73 -45.67
N LEU A 192 9.98 -52.86 -46.53
CA LEU A 192 10.69 -53.29 -47.71
C LEU A 192 11.94 -54.00 -47.21
N LYS A 193 12.14 -55.26 -47.64
CA LYS A 193 13.27 -56.11 -47.27
C LYS A 193 14.56 -55.30 -47.36
N MET A 194 15.11 -54.93 -46.22
CA MET A 194 16.40 -54.24 -46.15
C MET A 194 17.44 -55.22 -46.66
N THR A 195 18.04 -54.93 -47.82
CA THR A 195 19.17 -55.71 -48.31
C THR A 195 20.40 -55.09 -47.67
N PRO A 196 21.01 -55.74 -46.66
CA PRO A 196 22.16 -55.16 -45.99
C PRO A 196 23.29 -55.04 -47.00
N ILE A 197 23.83 -53.83 -47.16
CA ILE A 197 25.01 -53.60 -48.00
C ILE A 197 26.22 -54.03 -47.19
N PRO A 198 26.97 -55.07 -47.61
CA PRO A 198 28.12 -55.55 -46.85
C PRO A 198 29.21 -54.49 -46.80
N VAL A 199 29.79 -54.28 -45.62
CA VAL A 199 30.94 -53.40 -45.41
C VAL A 199 32.19 -54.27 -45.33
N GLY A 200 33.19 -53.96 -46.17
CA GLY A 200 34.47 -54.66 -46.16
C GLY A 200 35.28 -54.32 -44.92
N LEU A 201 35.70 -55.35 -44.18
CA LEU A 201 36.60 -55.20 -43.03
C LEU A 201 38.07 -55.42 -43.41
N ASP A 202 38.34 -56.29 -44.40
CA ASP A 202 39.68 -56.63 -44.93
C ASP A 202 39.56 -57.24 -46.35
N LEU A 203 40.69 -57.54 -47.00
CA LEU A 203 40.82 -58.05 -48.39
C LEU A 203 39.95 -59.28 -48.77
N ASN A 204 39.23 -59.91 -47.85
CA ASN A 204 38.27 -60.98 -48.13
C ASN A 204 37.19 -61.19 -47.03
N LYS A 205 36.95 -60.17 -46.19
CA LYS A 205 35.99 -60.26 -45.07
C LYS A 205 34.93 -59.19 -45.17
N PHE A 206 33.68 -59.62 -45.14
CA PHE A 206 32.53 -58.72 -45.20
C PHE A 206 31.68 -58.86 -43.94
N LEU A 207 31.28 -57.71 -43.42
CA LEU A 207 30.32 -57.61 -42.33
C LEU A 207 28.99 -57.18 -42.90
N TYR A 208 27.92 -57.90 -42.57
CA TYR A 208 26.58 -57.45 -42.88
C TYR A 208 25.63 -57.78 -41.74
N ILE A 209 24.54 -57.02 -41.68
CA ILE A 209 23.51 -57.20 -40.67
C ILE A 209 22.49 -58.20 -41.20
N ASP A 210 22.38 -59.36 -40.56
CA ASP A 210 21.40 -60.36 -40.94
C ASP A 210 20.04 -60.02 -40.31
N THR A 211 19.05 -59.73 -41.16
CA THR A 211 17.71 -59.27 -40.73
C THR A 211 16.68 -60.40 -40.65
N LEU A 212 17.12 -61.65 -40.49
CA LEU A 212 16.24 -62.83 -40.34
C LEU A 212 15.24 -62.72 -39.15
N ASN A 213 15.50 -61.85 -38.17
CA ASN A 213 14.55 -61.47 -37.12
C ASN A 213 14.32 -59.95 -37.11
N PRO A 214 13.08 -59.45 -37.37
CA PRO A 214 12.81 -58.02 -37.53
C PRO A 214 12.97 -57.19 -36.24
N CYS A 215 12.97 -57.82 -35.06
CA CYS A 215 13.13 -57.11 -33.78
C CYS A 215 14.54 -57.10 -33.19
N CYS A 216 15.46 -57.95 -33.68
CA CYS A 216 16.85 -58.03 -33.17
C CYS A 216 17.79 -58.45 -34.30
N PRO A 217 18.39 -57.49 -35.03
CA PRO A 217 19.40 -57.80 -36.03
C PRO A 217 20.65 -58.38 -35.38
N LEU A 218 21.14 -59.50 -35.90
CA LEU A 218 22.40 -60.13 -35.48
C LEU A 218 23.51 -59.77 -36.48
N ILE A 219 24.70 -59.41 -35.97
CA ILE A 219 25.87 -59.15 -36.81
C ILE A 219 26.50 -60.50 -37.19
N LYS A 220 26.62 -60.77 -38.48
CA LYS A 220 27.33 -61.93 -39.01
C LYS A 220 28.55 -61.52 -39.81
N GLN A 221 29.58 -62.35 -39.76
CA GLN A 221 30.83 -62.18 -40.49
C GLN A 221 31.07 -63.41 -41.33
N ASP A 222 31.17 -63.21 -42.65
CA ASP A 222 31.47 -64.27 -43.60
C ASP A 222 32.88 -64.06 -44.18
N ASN A 223 33.63 -65.17 -44.27
CA ASN A 223 34.90 -65.23 -44.98
C ASN A 223 34.64 -65.87 -46.34
N ILE A 224 35.01 -65.18 -47.42
CA ILE A 224 35.01 -65.78 -48.75
C ILE A 224 36.33 -66.55 -48.89
N ALA A 225 36.23 -67.88 -49.00
CA ALA A 225 37.37 -68.77 -49.27
C ALA A 225 37.85 -68.61 -50.73
#